data_AF-A0A4Y9A8D4-F1
#
_entry.id   AF-A0A4Y9A8D4-F1
#
_cell.length_a   1.000
_cell.length_b   1.000
_cell.length_c   1.000
_cell.angle_alpha   90.00
_cell.angle_beta   90.00
_cell.angle_gamma   90.00
#
_symmetry.space_group_name_H-M   'P 1'
#
loop_
_entity.id
_entity.type
_entity.pdbx_description
1 polymer ?
#
loop_
_entity_poly.entity_id
_entity_poly.type
_entity_poly.pdbx_seq_one_letter_code
_entity_poly.pdbx_strand_id
1 'polypeptide(L)'
;MVKFKRFITVLIFLLFTGFIGTNYVLAAEDTNLENNIEANGVSELFSNFIDKAFSDVDELLVLDSKGLDITDEFIGVASVHYNASNYQKIQDIIKNQDLSISHGKSSYMNDAEVNEYIDNTEINKDISGNNDLSFVLGKNDSREFYHIATDTTGRFTKEWVVTLSGSYLYDTILRRSYGVQGPTVNLTTANFGASFSPYMENITTSDSTSNSVVTFSANYTMMADLSIPIGDIPIGVSFDFGSYNDTFQSFPVQ
;
A
#
# COMPACT_ATOMS: atom_id res chain seq x y z
N MET A 1 53.65 57.74 40.15
CA MET A 1 52.30 57.23 40.44
C MET A 1 51.74 56.60 39.16
N VAL A 2 51.09 55.46 39.33
CA VAL A 2 50.89 54.36 38.37
C VAL A 2 49.78 54.64 37.35
N LYS A 3 49.88 53.98 36.18
CA LYS A 3 48.81 53.34 35.34
C LYS A 3 48.62 53.99 33.95
N PHE A 4 48.32 53.29 32.86
CA PHE A 4 48.48 51.91 32.33
C PHE A 4 47.69 51.90 31.00
N LYS A 5 48.26 51.34 29.92
CA LYS A 5 47.60 50.80 28.69
C LYS A 5 46.83 51.82 27.79
N ARG A 6 46.95 51.76 26.46
CA ARG A 6 46.55 50.62 25.61
C ARG A 6 47.36 50.49 24.32
N PHE A 7 47.79 49.25 24.11
CA PHE A 7 48.14 48.59 22.85
C PHE A 7 46.91 48.54 21.92
N ILE A 8 47.06 48.92 20.65
CA ILE A 8 46.30 48.34 19.53
C ILE A 8 47.32 48.11 18.41
N THR A 9 47.89 46.91 18.41
CA THR A 9 48.69 46.38 17.31
C THR A 9 47.72 45.82 16.28
N VAL A 10 47.70 46.43 15.10
CA VAL A 10 46.98 45.94 13.92
C VAL A 10 47.71 44.70 13.42
N LEU A 11 47.17 43.52 13.75
CA LEU A 11 47.64 42.23 13.25
C LEU A 11 46.86 41.90 11.96
N ILE A 12 47.46 42.24 10.83
CA ILE A 12 47.09 41.72 9.51
C ILE A 12 47.50 40.25 9.50
N PHE A 13 46.55 39.36 9.78
CA PHE A 13 46.74 37.92 9.59
C PHE A 13 46.05 37.49 8.29
N LEU A 14 46.88 37.46 7.25
CA LEU A 14 46.87 36.51 6.14
C LEU A 14 45.59 35.68 5.97
N LEU A 15 44.80 36.10 4.98
CA LEU A 15 43.94 35.25 4.16
C LEU A 15 44.79 34.14 3.52
N PHE A 16 45.02 33.07 4.26
CA PHE A 16 45.36 31.76 3.70
C PHE A 16 44.04 31.02 3.53
N THR A 17 43.41 31.22 2.38
CA THR A 17 42.32 30.37 1.90
C THR A 17 42.88 28.97 1.68
N GLY A 18 42.82 28.14 2.70
CA GLY A 18 42.93 26.71 2.56
C GLY A 18 41.79 26.23 1.68
N PHE A 19 42.11 25.89 0.44
CA PHE A 19 41.32 24.99 -0.39
C PHE A 19 41.15 23.69 0.41
N ILE A 20 40.05 23.59 1.16
CA ILE A 20 39.55 22.29 1.59
C ILE A 20 39.07 21.66 0.29
N GLY A 21 39.88 20.76 -0.27
CA GLY A 21 39.41 19.86 -1.29
C GLY A 21 38.20 19.13 -0.71
N THR A 22 37.01 19.53 -1.13
CA THR A 22 35.84 18.68 -1.01
C THR A 22 36.17 17.44 -1.81
N ASN A 23 36.52 16.36 -1.12
CA ASN A 23 36.34 15.04 -1.67
C ASN A 23 34.84 14.92 -1.92
N TYR A 24 34.41 15.34 -3.11
CA TYR A 24 33.21 14.80 -3.69
C TYR A 24 33.46 13.30 -3.73
N VAL A 25 32.88 12.57 -2.78
CA VAL A 25 32.52 11.20 -3.03
C VAL A 25 31.55 11.33 -4.19
N LEU A 26 32.09 11.23 -5.41
CA LEU A 26 31.30 10.84 -6.56
C LEU A 26 30.78 9.46 -6.15
N ALA A 27 29.57 9.43 -5.58
CA ALA A 27 28.75 8.24 -5.68
C ALA A 27 28.83 7.91 -7.17
N ALA A 28 29.43 6.76 -7.49
CA ALA A 28 29.45 6.28 -8.84
C ALA A 28 28.01 6.40 -9.34
N GLU A 29 27.81 7.19 -10.39
CA GLU A 29 26.56 7.20 -11.12
C GLU A 29 26.49 5.82 -11.78
N ASP A 30 26.08 4.84 -10.98
CA ASP A 30 25.85 3.49 -11.43
C ASP A 30 24.55 3.54 -12.22
N THR A 31 24.70 3.95 -13.47
CA THR A 31 23.66 3.93 -14.49
C THR A 31 23.18 2.51 -14.81
N ASN A 32 23.59 1.48 -14.05
CA ASN A 32 23.31 0.08 -14.34
C ASN A 32 22.89 -0.79 -13.14
N LEU A 33 22.55 -0.25 -11.96
CA LEU A 33 22.25 -1.10 -10.79
C LEU A 33 20.90 -0.84 -10.12
N GLU A 34 19.81 -0.90 -10.90
CA GLU A 34 18.50 -1.40 -10.42
C GLU A 34 17.56 -1.79 -11.58
N ASN A 35 18.11 -2.05 -12.77
CA ASN A 35 17.34 -2.60 -13.89
C ASN A 35 17.21 -4.12 -13.72
N ASN A 36 16.44 -4.56 -12.72
CA ASN A 36 15.64 -5.79 -12.88
C ASN A 36 14.50 -5.48 -13.86
N ILE A 37 14.84 -5.01 -15.06
CA ILE A 37 13.90 -4.99 -16.17
C ILE A 37 13.85 -6.46 -16.60
N GLU A 38 12.88 -7.18 -16.05
CA GLU A 38 12.62 -8.55 -16.44
C GLU A 38 12.26 -8.58 -17.93
N ALA A 39 12.23 -9.77 -18.54
CA ALA A 39 12.02 -9.95 -19.98
C ALA A 39 10.79 -9.18 -20.54
N ASN A 40 9.84 -8.81 -19.67
CA ASN A 40 8.59 -8.13 -20.00
C ASN A 40 8.59 -6.60 -19.77
N GLY A 41 9.72 -5.99 -19.39
CA GLY A 41 9.83 -4.53 -19.19
C GLY A 41 9.43 -4.05 -17.79
N VAL A 42 8.69 -4.87 -17.06
CA VAL A 42 8.15 -4.61 -15.71
C VAL A 42 8.81 -5.55 -14.69
N SER A 43 8.43 -5.42 -13.44
CA SER A 43 8.80 -6.32 -12.36
C SER A 43 7.91 -7.57 -12.26
N GLU A 44 8.41 -8.59 -11.56
CA GLU A 44 7.72 -9.85 -11.31
C GLU A 44 6.48 -9.62 -10.43
N LEU A 45 6.61 -8.71 -9.46
CA LEU A 45 5.52 -8.34 -8.56
C LEU A 45 4.34 -7.78 -9.37
N PHE A 46 4.61 -6.90 -10.35
CA PHE A 46 3.56 -6.36 -11.20
C PHE A 46 2.99 -7.43 -12.15
N SER A 47 3.83 -8.21 -12.85
CA SER A 47 3.33 -9.22 -13.78
C SER A 47 2.50 -10.29 -13.05
N ASN A 48 2.94 -10.76 -11.88
CA ASN A 48 2.21 -11.74 -11.07
C ASN A 48 0.87 -11.17 -10.57
N PHE A 49 0.83 -9.90 -10.19
CA PHE A 49 -0.41 -9.24 -9.78
C PHE A 49 -1.39 -9.15 -10.96
N ILE A 50 -0.92 -8.74 -12.14
CA ILE A 50 -1.76 -8.68 -13.34
C ILE A 50 -2.22 -10.09 -13.78
N ASP A 51 -1.35 -11.10 -13.75
CA ASP A 51 -1.73 -12.47 -14.07
C ASP A 51 -2.82 -12.99 -13.14
N LYS A 52 -2.70 -12.72 -11.83
CA LYS A 52 -3.75 -13.02 -10.87
C LYS A 52 -5.05 -12.30 -11.21
N ALA A 53 -5.00 -10.99 -11.47
CA ALA A 53 -6.16 -10.19 -11.81
C ALA A 53 -6.88 -10.64 -13.08
N PHE A 54 -6.15 -11.07 -14.11
CA PHE A 54 -6.74 -11.56 -15.36
C PHE A 54 -7.17 -13.04 -15.29
N SER A 55 -6.71 -13.79 -14.29
CA SER A 55 -7.19 -15.15 -14.04
C SER A 55 -8.58 -15.19 -13.40
N ASP A 56 -8.97 -14.11 -12.72
CA ASP A 56 -10.27 -13.95 -12.05
C ASP A 56 -10.76 -12.50 -12.18
N VAL A 57 -11.22 -12.15 -13.39
CA VAL A 57 -11.62 -10.79 -13.74
C VAL A 57 -12.85 -10.31 -12.98
N ASP A 58 -13.65 -11.22 -12.43
CA ASP A 58 -14.84 -10.87 -11.64
C ASP A 58 -14.46 -10.24 -10.29
N GLU A 59 -13.24 -10.51 -9.81
CA GLU A 59 -12.69 -9.95 -8.56
C GLU A 59 -11.83 -8.70 -8.79
N LEU A 60 -11.52 -8.36 -10.04
CA LEU A 60 -10.79 -7.15 -10.42
C LEU A 60 -11.65 -5.90 -10.20
N LEU A 61 -11.05 -4.87 -9.61
CA LEU A 61 -11.64 -3.53 -9.53
C LEU A 61 -10.59 -2.50 -9.94
N VAL A 62 -10.98 -1.62 -10.85
CA VAL A 62 -10.16 -0.51 -11.34
C VAL A 62 -10.91 0.80 -11.17
N LEU A 63 -10.31 1.72 -10.42
CA LEU A 63 -10.86 3.05 -10.17
C LEU A 63 -9.99 4.12 -10.85
N ASP A 64 -10.63 5.14 -11.40
CA ASP A 64 -9.93 6.34 -11.88
C ASP A 64 -9.51 7.26 -10.71
N SER A 65 -8.78 8.33 -11.02
CA SER A 65 -8.36 9.36 -10.04
C SER A 65 -9.52 10.07 -9.30
N LYS A 66 -10.77 9.88 -9.73
CA LYS A 66 -11.97 10.41 -9.06
C LYS A 66 -12.70 9.33 -8.25
N GLY A 67 -12.20 8.10 -8.22
CA GLY A 67 -12.83 6.96 -7.57
C GLY A 67 -14.01 6.37 -8.36
N LEU A 68 -14.13 6.66 -9.66
CA LEU A 68 -15.13 6.05 -10.52
C LEU A 68 -14.67 4.68 -11.00
N ASP A 69 -15.57 3.69 -10.93
CA ASP A 69 -15.32 2.35 -11.45
C ASP A 69 -15.25 2.37 -12.98
N ILE A 70 -14.09 2.00 -13.51
CA ILE A 70 -13.79 1.90 -14.95
C ILE A 70 -13.32 0.48 -15.31
N THR A 71 -13.65 -0.52 -14.49
CA THR A 71 -13.14 -1.89 -14.62
C THR A 71 -13.38 -2.48 -16.01
N ASP A 72 -14.61 -2.36 -16.54
CA ASP A 72 -14.96 -2.88 -17.87
C ASP A 72 -14.16 -2.21 -19.00
N GLU A 73 -13.97 -0.88 -18.92
CA GLU A 73 -13.18 -0.12 -19.89
C GLU A 73 -11.71 -0.53 -19.82
N PHE A 74 -11.17 -0.63 -18.62
CA PHE A 74 -9.80 -1.07 -18.39
C PHE A 74 -9.58 -2.49 -18.94
N ILE A 75 -10.45 -3.46 -18.63
CA ILE A 75 -10.35 -4.84 -19.15
C ILE A 75 -10.40 -4.83 -20.68
N GLY A 76 -11.29 -4.05 -21.28
CA GLY A 76 -11.41 -3.92 -22.73
C GLY A 76 -10.10 -3.50 -23.41
N VAL A 77 -9.38 -2.54 -22.82
CA VAL A 77 -8.11 -2.04 -23.35
C VAL A 77 -6.93 -2.93 -22.97
N ALA A 78 -6.82 -3.31 -21.69
CA ALA A 78 -5.68 -4.03 -21.14
C ALA A 78 -5.61 -5.50 -21.61
N SER A 79 -6.74 -6.14 -21.92
CA SER A 79 -6.78 -7.53 -22.42
C SER A 79 -6.00 -7.73 -23.73
N VAL A 80 -5.98 -6.72 -24.62
CA VAL A 80 -5.18 -6.76 -25.86
C VAL A 80 -3.70 -6.84 -25.54
N HIS A 81 -3.24 -6.08 -24.54
CA HIS A 81 -1.85 -6.06 -24.11
C HIS A 81 -1.49 -7.31 -23.29
N TYR A 82 -2.41 -7.79 -22.45
CA TYR A 82 -2.25 -9.00 -21.65
C TYR A 82 -2.04 -10.23 -22.53
N ASN A 83 -2.88 -10.43 -23.54
CA ASN A 83 -2.77 -11.54 -24.50
C ASN A 83 -1.48 -11.49 -25.34
N ALA A 84 -0.86 -10.32 -25.46
CA ALA A 84 0.43 -10.13 -26.10
C ALA A 84 1.62 -10.16 -25.12
N SER A 85 1.38 -10.50 -23.84
CA SER A 85 2.35 -10.46 -22.74
C SER A 85 3.06 -9.11 -22.59
N ASN A 86 2.38 -8.02 -22.97
CA ASN A 86 2.92 -6.67 -22.93
C ASN A 86 2.51 -5.96 -21.62
N TYR A 87 3.04 -6.46 -20.51
CA TYR A 87 2.76 -5.91 -19.17
C TYR A 87 3.23 -4.46 -19.04
N GLN A 88 4.31 -4.06 -19.70
CA GLN A 88 4.75 -2.66 -19.71
C GLN A 88 3.65 -1.71 -20.18
N LYS A 89 2.89 -2.07 -21.23
CA LYS A 89 1.78 -1.23 -21.70
C LYS A 89 0.64 -1.15 -20.70
N ILE A 90 0.37 -2.23 -19.96
CA ILE A 90 -0.64 -2.24 -18.90
C ILE A 90 -0.20 -1.30 -17.76
N GLN A 91 1.07 -1.39 -17.33
CA GLN A 91 1.61 -0.51 -16.30
C GLN A 91 1.61 0.96 -16.75
N ASP A 92 1.97 1.22 -18.02
CA ASP A 92 1.91 2.57 -18.61
C ASP A 92 0.48 3.13 -18.56
N ILE A 93 -0.55 2.32 -18.87
CA ILE A 93 -1.96 2.73 -18.79
C ILE A 93 -2.32 3.14 -17.36
N ILE A 94 -2.01 2.26 -16.39
CA ILE A 94 -2.29 2.48 -14.96
C ILE A 94 -1.64 3.79 -14.49
N LYS A 95 -0.34 3.97 -14.78
CA LYS A 95 0.42 5.15 -14.34
C LYS A 95 -0.02 6.44 -15.03
N ASN A 96 -0.22 6.42 -16.34
CA ASN A 96 -0.51 7.63 -17.11
C ASN A 96 -1.94 8.14 -16.87
N GLN A 97 -2.85 7.27 -16.44
CA GLN A 97 -4.24 7.63 -16.13
C GLN A 97 -4.51 7.74 -14.63
N ASP A 98 -3.49 7.51 -13.79
CA ASP A 98 -3.60 7.55 -12.33
C ASP A 98 -4.69 6.60 -11.81
N LEU A 99 -4.61 5.34 -12.24
CA LEU A 99 -5.58 4.30 -11.89
C LEU A 99 -5.19 3.58 -10.61
N SER A 100 -6.18 3.32 -9.76
CA SER A 100 -6.07 2.35 -8.66
C SER A 100 -6.54 0.99 -9.14
N ILE A 101 -5.74 -0.05 -8.93
CA ILE A 101 -6.05 -1.42 -9.34
C ILE A 101 -5.99 -2.36 -8.13
N SER A 102 -6.99 -3.22 -8.02
CA SER A 102 -7.12 -4.14 -6.90
C SER A 102 -7.79 -5.45 -7.28
N HIS A 103 -7.52 -6.51 -6.53
CA HIS A 103 -8.08 -7.83 -6.76
C HIS A 103 -8.64 -8.42 -5.46
N GLY A 104 -9.92 -8.79 -5.51
CA GLY A 104 -10.67 -9.32 -4.37
C GLY A 104 -10.45 -10.81 -4.11
N LYS A 105 -10.85 -11.23 -2.91
CA LYS A 105 -11.06 -12.63 -2.56
C LYS A 105 -12.11 -12.70 -1.47
N SER A 106 -13.10 -13.55 -1.68
CA SER A 106 -14.18 -13.78 -0.72
C SER A 106 -14.21 -15.23 -0.24
N SER A 107 -14.60 -15.43 1.02
CA SER A 107 -14.86 -16.75 1.57
C SER A 107 -15.96 -16.70 2.63
N TYR A 108 -16.74 -17.77 2.73
CA TYR A 108 -17.74 -17.91 3.78
C TYR A 108 -17.12 -18.49 5.04
N MET A 109 -17.54 -17.95 6.19
CA MET A 109 -17.24 -18.53 7.49
C MET A 109 -18.02 -19.83 7.66
N ASN A 110 -17.41 -20.80 8.32
CA ASN A 110 -18.10 -21.98 8.81
C ASN A 110 -18.88 -21.66 10.12
N ASP A 111 -19.77 -22.56 10.54
CA ASP A 111 -20.62 -22.36 11.72
C ASP A 111 -19.82 -22.07 13.00
N ALA A 112 -18.63 -22.65 13.17
CA ALA A 112 -17.80 -22.39 14.34
C ALA A 112 -17.21 -20.97 14.32
N GLU A 113 -16.73 -20.52 13.15
CA GLU A 113 -16.24 -19.15 12.96
C GLU A 113 -17.35 -18.11 13.16
N VAL A 114 -18.56 -18.37 12.67
CA VAL A 114 -19.73 -17.51 12.91
C VAL A 114 -20.05 -17.39 14.41
N ASN A 115 -20.04 -18.50 15.14
CA ASN A 115 -20.31 -18.50 16.58
C ASN A 115 -19.23 -17.73 17.35
N GLU A 116 -17.95 -17.96 17.04
CA GLU A 116 -16.83 -17.21 17.64
C GLU A 116 -16.95 -15.70 17.37
N TYR A 117 -17.33 -15.33 16.15
CA TYR A 117 -17.56 -13.95 15.78
C TYR A 117 -18.66 -13.30 16.61
N ILE A 118 -19.81 -13.98 16.76
CA ILE A 118 -20.94 -13.51 17.56
C ILE A 118 -20.58 -13.40 19.03
N ASP A 119 -19.76 -14.30 19.56
CA ASP A 119 -19.34 -14.25 20.97
C ASP A 119 -18.37 -13.07 21.23
N ASN A 120 -17.53 -12.74 20.24
CA ASN A 120 -16.54 -11.66 20.32
C ASN A 120 -17.09 -10.26 20.04
N THR A 121 -18.20 -10.18 19.31
CA THR A 121 -18.89 -8.92 19.04
C THR A 121 -20.06 -8.83 20.02
N GLU A 122 -20.18 -7.76 20.81
CA GLU A 122 -21.33 -7.55 21.71
C GLU A 122 -22.65 -7.29 20.93
N ILE A 123 -22.87 -8.00 19.82
CA ILE A 123 -24.09 -8.01 19.06
C ILE A 123 -25.15 -8.59 19.99
N ASN A 124 -25.98 -7.71 20.52
CA ASN A 124 -27.15 -8.08 21.30
C ASN A 124 -27.88 -9.22 20.58
N LYS A 125 -28.10 -10.31 21.31
CA LYS A 125 -28.97 -11.46 20.94
C LYS A 125 -30.43 -11.08 20.67
N ASP A 126 -30.73 -9.80 20.45
CA ASP A 126 -32.05 -9.28 20.08
C ASP A 126 -32.41 -9.57 18.62
N ILE A 127 -31.50 -10.15 17.83
CA ILE A 127 -31.75 -10.50 16.42
C ILE A 127 -32.69 -11.71 16.28
N SER A 128 -32.95 -12.46 17.35
CA SER A 128 -34.06 -13.42 17.34
C SER A 128 -34.45 -13.83 18.75
N GLY A 129 -35.75 -13.73 19.06
CA GLY A 129 -36.34 -14.37 20.24
C GLY A 129 -36.20 -15.90 20.28
N ASN A 130 -35.47 -16.49 19.33
CA ASN A 130 -35.02 -17.87 19.28
C ASN A 130 -33.53 -17.91 18.89
N ASN A 131 -32.69 -18.68 19.58
CA ASN A 131 -31.26 -18.86 19.29
C ASN A 131 -30.95 -19.57 17.95
N ASP A 132 -31.83 -19.48 16.96
CA ASP A 132 -31.66 -20.11 15.66
C ASP A 132 -30.85 -19.17 14.75
N LEU A 133 -29.54 -19.41 14.66
CA LEU A 133 -28.61 -18.67 13.81
C LEU A 133 -28.58 -19.19 12.37
N SER A 134 -29.47 -20.11 11.99
CA SER A 134 -29.49 -20.73 10.66
C SER A 134 -29.68 -19.75 9.50
N PHE A 135 -30.11 -18.51 9.78
CA PHE A 135 -30.28 -17.45 8.78
C PHE A 135 -29.10 -16.46 8.72
N VAL A 136 -28.06 -16.67 9.53
CA VAL A 136 -26.89 -15.78 9.61
C VAL A 136 -25.75 -16.37 8.81
N LEU A 137 -25.20 -15.60 7.87
CA LEU A 137 -24.01 -15.95 7.12
C LEU A 137 -22.85 -15.07 7.57
N GLY A 138 -21.71 -15.68 7.88
CA GLY A 138 -20.46 -14.94 8.07
C GLY A 138 -19.63 -14.92 6.80
N LYS A 139 -18.97 -13.80 6.53
CA LYS A 139 -18.12 -13.65 5.34
C LYS A 139 -16.79 -12.98 5.72
N ASN A 140 -15.71 -13.56 5.21
CA ASN A 140 -14.36 -13.01 5.26
C ASN A 140 -14.00 -12.53 3.86
N ASP A 141 -13.73 -11.23 3.74
CA ASP A 141 -13.32 -10.62 2.48
C ASP A 141 -11.97 -9.95 2.61
N SER A 142 -11.15 -10.13 1.58
CA SER A 142 -9.88 -9.45 1.44
C SER A 142 -9.74 -8.88 0.04
N ARG A 143 -8.94 -7.83 -0.08
CA ARG A 143 -8.59 -7.24 -1.36
C ARG A 143 -7.14 -6.79 -1.33
N GLU A 144 -6.42 -7.19 -2.37
CA GLU A 144 -5.04 -6.77 -2.63
C GLU A 144 -5.05 -5.52 -3.51
N PHE A 145 -4.28 -4.50 -3.13
CA PHE A 145 -4.11 -3.25 -3.86
C PHE A 145 -2.66 -3.14 -4.31
N TYR A 146 -2.45 -2.98 -5.62
CA TYR A 146 -1.12 -2.74 -6.18
C TYR A 146 -0.84 -1.24 -6.22
N HIS A 147 0.37 -0.87 -5.79
CA HIS A 147 0.84 0.49 -5.73
C HIS A 147 2.23 0.62 -6.35
N ILE A 148 2.47 1.75 -7.02
CA ILE A 148 3.78 2.17 -7.52
C ILE A 148 3.93 3.67 -7.31
N ALA A 149 5.03 4.08 -6.67
CA ALA A 149 5.28 5.50 -6.43
C ALA A 149 6.75 5.83 -6.37
N THR A 150 7.03 7.10 -6.67
CA THR A 150 8.34 7.70 -6.45
C THR A 150 8.36 8.38 -5.10
N ASP A 151 9.43 8.21 -4.33
CA ASP A 151 9.57 8.87 -3.05
C ASP A 151 9.53 10.41 -3.17
N THR A 152 9.23 11.09 -2.06
CA THR A 152 9.08 12.56 -2.02
C THR A 152 10.33 13.34 -2.46
N THR A 153 11.51 12.71 -2.46
CA THR A 153 12.75 13.32 -2.97
C THR A 153 12.99 13.07 -4.47
N GLY A 154 12.17 12.24 -5.11
CA GLY A 154 12.21 11.95 -6.54
C GLY A 154 13.32 10.98 -6.96
N ARG A 155 13.87 10.18 -6.03
CA ARG A 155 15.08 9.37 -6.25
C ARG A 155 14.78 7.91 -6.57
N PHE A 156 13.81 7.32 -5.89
CA PHE A 156 13.50 5.91 -5.93
C PHE A 156 12.03 5.72 -6.29
N THR A 157 11.79 4.96 -7.34
CA THR A 157 10.44 4.48 -7.67
C THR A 157 10.33 3.04 -7.25
N LYS A 158 9.43 2.76 -6.31
CA LYS A 158 9.22 1.42 -5.75
C LYS A 158 7.75 1.04 -5.87
N GLU A 159 7.48 -0.24 -5.69
CA GLU A 159 6.15 -0.82 -5.82
C GLU A 159 5.90 -1.84 -4.71
N TRP A 160 4.62 -2.02 -4.37
CA TRP A 160 4.21 -2.92 -3.31
C TRP A 160 2.75 -3.33 -3.51
N VAL A 161 2.36 -4.37 -2.77
CA VAL A 161 0.98 -4.81 -2.62
C VAL A 161 0.62 -4.77 -1.15
N VAL A 162 -0.53 -4.17 -0.84
CA VAL A 162 -1.15 -4.29 0.48
C VAL A 162 -2.41 -5.12 0.40
N THR A 163 -2.73 -5.83 1.48
CA THR A 163 -3.99 -6.54 1.63
C THR A 163 -4.83 -5.84 2.69
N LEU A 164 -6.01 -5.34 2.31
CA LEU A 164 -7.06 -4.91 3.21
C LEU A 164 -8.03 -6.06 3.40
N SER A 165 -8.30 -6.45 4.64
CA SER A 165 -9.22 -7.55 4.96
C SER A 165 -10.21 -7.15 6.04
N GLY A 166 -11.40 -7.73 6.00
CA GLY A 166 -12.42 -7.52 6.99
C GLY A 166 -13.45 -8.65 6.97
N SER A 167 -14.26 -8.66 8.02
CA SER A 167 -15.22 -9.72 8.26
C SER A 167 -16.55 -9.10 8.67
N TYR A 168 -17.66 -9.72 8.25
CA TYR A 168 -19.00 -9.27 8.61
C TYR A 168 -20.00 -10.42 8.65
N LEU A 169 -21.09 -10.20 9.40
CA LEU A 169 -22.26 -11.08 9.36
C LEU A 169 -23.36 -10.49 8.49
N TYR A 170 -24.17 -11.37 7.92
CA TYR A 170 -25.31 -11.03 7.10
C TYR A 170 -26.55 -11.81 7.52
N ASP A 171 -27.64 -11.09 7.75
CA ASP A 171 -28.96 -11.66 7.99
C ASP A 171 -29.64 -11.93 6.65
N THR A 172 -29.85 -13.20 6.30
CA THR A 172 -30.50 -13.59 5.04
C THR A 172 -32.00 -13.30 5.02
N ILE A 173 -32.66 -13.21 6.18
CA ILE A 173 -34.09 -12.90 6.29
C ILE A 173 -34.31 -11.40 6.15
N LEU A 174 -33.57 -10.60 6.93
CA LEU A 174 -33.69 -9.15 6.96
C LEU A 174 -32.89 -8.46 5.84
N ARG A 175 -32.10 -9.22 5.09
CA ARG A 175 -31.24 -8.76 3.98
C ARG A 175 -30.35 -7.58 4.35
N ARG A 176 -29.72 -7.69 5.52
CA ARG A 176 -28.87 -6.63 6.08
C ARG A 176 -27.59 -7.21 6.65
N SER A 177 -26.50 -6.49 6.42
CA SER A 177 -25.23 -6.75 7.08
C SER A 177 -25.29 -6.18 8.50
N TYR A 178 -24.77 -6.91 9.46
CA TYR A 178 -24.64 -6.45 10.84
C TYR A 178 -23.40 -7.10 11.46
N GLY A 179 -22.84 -6.46 12.49
CA GLY A 179 -21.63 -6.97 13.12
C GLY A 179 -20.47 -6.97 12.13
N VAL A 180 -19.76 -5.84 12.02
CA VAL A 180 -18.53 -5.75 11.24
C VAL A 180 -17.35 -5.74 12.20
N GLN A 181 -16.33 -6.52 11.89
CA GLN A 181 -15.12 -6.63 12.68
C GLN A 181 -14.05 -5.83 11.98
N GLY A 182 -13.35 -5.04 12.79
CA GLY A 182 -12.46 -3.98 12.34
C GLY A 182 -11.54 -4.44 11.22
N PRO A 183 -11.46 -3.68 10.11
CA PRO A 183 -10.61 -4.05 9.00
C PRO A 183 -9.14 -4.03 9.43
N THR A 184 -8.35 -4.90 8.82
CA THR A 184 -6.90 -4.96 8.98
C THR A 184 -6.25 -4.68 7.63
N VAL A 185 -5.14 -3.93 7.65
CA VAL A 185 -4.31 -3.70 6.46
C VAL A 185 -2.90 -4.20 6.72
N ASN A 186 -2.36 -4.96 5.79
CA ASN A 186 -1.04 -5.56 5.89
C ASN A 186 -0.24 -5.34 4.61
N LEU A 187 1.04 -4.99 4.77
CA LEU A 187 1.99 -4.99 3.66
C LEU A 187 2.25 -6.44 3.25
N THR A 188 1.78 -6.82 2.07
CA THR A 188 1.80 -8.21 1.60
C THR A 188 3.12 -8.53 0.93
N THR A 189 3.56 -7.65 0.04
CA THR A 189 4.84 -7.77 -0.64
C THR A 189 5.32 -6.39 -1.04
N ALA A 190 6.63 -6.15 -0.99
CA ALA A 190 7.24 -4.89 -1.40
C ALA A 190 8.50 -5.19 -2.22
N ASN A 191 8.55 -4.72 -3.45
CA ASN A 191 9.72 -4.89 -4.32
C ASN A 191 10.64 -3.67 -4.21
N PHE A 192 11.25 -3.51 -3.04
CA PHE A 192 12.09 -2.34 -2.74
C PHE A 192 13.59 -2.59 -2.94
N GLY A 193 13.99 -3.85 -3.10
CA GLY A 193 15.40 -4.25 -3.13
C GLY A 193 15.98 -4.47 -1.73
N ALA A 194 17.07 -5.24 -1.64
CA ALA A 194 17.60 -5.74 -0.37
C ALA A 194 18.18 -4.68 0.58
N SER A 195 18.47 -3.47 0.08
CA SER A 195 18.98 -2.37 0.88
C SER A 195 17.89 -1.57 1.59
N PHE A 196 16.61 -1.82 1.26
CA PHE A 196 15.47 -1.12 1.82
C PHE A 196 14.71 -2.01 2.80
N SER A 197 14.26 -1.39 3.89
CA SER A 197 13.32 -1.98 4.84
C SER A 197 11.98 -1.25 4.70
N PRO A 198 11.02 -1.76 3.91
CA PRO A 198 9.72 -1.13 3.72
C PRO A 198 8.80 -1.34 4.92
N TYR A 199 7.99 -0.33 5.26
CA TYR A 199 7.02 -0.39 6.34
C TYR A 199 5.89 0.62 6.12
N MET A 200 4.77 0.42 6.83
CA MET A 200 3.63 1.33 6.83
C MET A 200 3.57 2.10 8.16
N GLU A 201 3.34 3.42 8.09
CA GLU A 201 3.09 4.28 9.25
C GLU A 201 1.69 4.88 9.22
N ASN A 202 1.27 5.44 10.37
CA ASN A 202 0.01 6.17 10.52
C ASN A 202 -1.22 5.36 10.07
N ILE A 203 -1.17 4.04 10.30
CA ILE A 203 -2.21 3.12 9.87
C ILE A 203 -3.50 3.44 10.64
N THR A 204 -4.55 3.72 9.89
CA THR A 204 -5.92 3.83 10.40
C THR A 204 -6.83 2.99 9.53
N THR A 205 -7.68 2.19 10.17
CA THR A 205 -8.66 1.36 9.47
C THR A 205 -10.05 1.74 9.94
N SER A 206 -11.02 1.67 9.04
CA SER A 206 -12.41 1.95 9.36
C SER A 206 -13.33 1.10 8.51
N ASP A 207 -14.45 0.71 9.10
CA ASP A 207 -15.55 0.08 8.40
C ASP A 207 -16.83 0.93 8.48
N SER A 208 -17.73 0.68 7.53
CA SER A 208 -19.09 1.20 7.60
C SER A 208 -20.07 0.22 6.98
N THR A 209 -21.32 0.28 7.44
CA THR A 209 -22.42 -0.54 6.92
C THR A 209 -23.57 0.34 6.45
N SER A 210 -24.12 0.01 5.29
CA SER A 210 -25.33 0.60 4.76
C SER A 210 -26.19 -0.49 4.13
N ASN A 211 -27.24 -0.92 4.83
CA ASN A 211 -28.09 -2.05 4.45
C ASN A 211 -27.27 -3.34 4.20
N SER A 212 -27.18 -3.75 2.95
CA SER A 212 -26.45 -4.92 2.47
C SER A 212 -25.10 -4.55 1.89
N VAL A 213 -24.51 -3.41 2.23
CA VAL A 213 -23.19 -3.01 1.74
C VAL A 213 -22.29 -2.78 2.94
N VAL A 214 -21.17 -3.47 2.96
CA VAL A 214 -20.11 -3.25 3.93
C VAL A 214 -18.95 -2.59 3.19
N THR A 215 -18.46 -1.47 3.70
CA THR A 215 -17.29 -0.79 3.14
C THR A 215 -16.15 -0.92 4.13
N PHE A 216 -15.01 -1.40 3.66
CA PHE A 216 -13.76 -1.43 4.42
C PHE A 216 -12.80 -0.41 3.83
N SER A 217 -12.14 0.35 4.69
CA SER A 217 -11.17 1.36 4.30
C SER A 217 -9.94 1.33 5.19
N ALA A 218 -8.79 1.67 4.61
CA ALA A 218 -7.54 1.88 5.32
C ALA A 218 -6.84 3.12 4.79
N ASN A 219 -6.25 3.92 5.69
CA ASN A 219 -5.31 4.97 5.35
C ASN A 219 -3.96 4.65 6.00
N TYR A 220 -2.88 4.86 5.26
CA TYR A 220 -1.51 4.68 5.75
C TYR A 220 -0.54 5.54 4.95
N THR A 221 0.66 5.75 5.49
CA THR A 221 1.82 6.29 4.75
C THR A 221 2.79 5.16 4.46
N MET A 222 3.22 5.03 3.21
CA MET A 222 4.22 4.05 2.82
C MET A 222 5.62 4.63 3.00
N MET A 223 6.47 3.93 3.76
CA MET A 223 7.82 4.36 4.10
C MET A 223 8.84 3.26 3.77
N ALA A 224 10.11 3.63 3.60
CA ALA A 224 11.21 2.67 3.67
C ALA A 224 12.50 3.27 4.19
N ASP A 225 13.23 2.50 5.00
CA ASP A 225 14.55 2.87 5.46
C ASP A 225 15.62 2.25 4.55
N LEU A 226 16.44 3.10 3.92
CA LEU A 226 17.63 2.67 3.21
C LEU A 226 18.76 2.45 4.22
N SER A 227 19.18 1.21 4.38
CA SER A 227 20.28 0.84 5.27
C SER A 227 21.59 0.81 4.50
N ILE A 228 22.46 1.79 4.77
CA ILE A 228 23.84 1.80 4.24
C ILE A 228 24.79 1.43 5.38
N PRO A 229 25.46 0.27 5.32
CA PRO A 229 26.45 -0.08 6.33
C PRO A 229 27.69 0.82 6.17
N ILE A 230 28.05 1.57 7.22
CA ILE A 230 29.35 2.26 7.32
C ILE A 230 30.13 1.61 8.47
N GLY A 231 30.98 0.64 8.15
CA GLY A 231 31.61 -0.22 9.17
C GLY A 231 30.54 -1.06 9.88
N ASP A 232 30.55 -1.06 11.22
CA ASP A 232 29.59 -1.82 12.05
C ASP A 232 28.32 -1.03 12.40
N ILE A 233 28.16 0.19 11.88
CA ILE A 233 27.01 1.06 12.18
C ILE A 233 26.11 1.16 10.94
N PRO A 234 24.87 0.62 10.98
CA PRO A 234 23.88 0.92 9.96
C PRO A 234 23.40 2.36 10.14
N ILE A 235 23.58 3.20 9.12
CA ILE A 235 22.90 4.50 9.04
C ILE A 235 21.66 4.29 8.16
N GLY A 236 20.48 4.48 8.75
CA GLY A 236 19.20 4.47 8.05
C GLY A 236 18.84 5.86 7.55
N VAL A 237 18.50 5.98 6.26
CA VAL A 237 17.83 7.16 5.71
C VAL A 237 16.41 6.76 5.35
N SER A 238 15.42 7.42 5.96
CA SER A 238 14.00 7.14 5.70
C SER A 238 13.51 7.88 4.45
N PHE A 239 12.75 7.18 3.62
CA PHE A 239 12.12 7.69 2.41
C PHE A 239 10.60 7.52 2.52
N ASP A 240 9.88 8.60 2.20
CA ASP A 240 8.42 8.66 2.20
C ASP A 240 7.91 8.48 0.76
N PHE A 241 7.04 7.48 0.55
CA PHE A 241 6.42 7.13 -0.73
C PHE A 241 4.97 7.61 -0.84
N GLY A 242 4.51 8.42 0.11
CA GLY A 242 3.20 9.06 0.10
C GLY A 242 2.15 8.37 0.98
N SER A 243 0.99 9.02 1.04
CA SER A 243 -0.18 8.52 1.77
C SER A 243 -1.19 7.90 0.82
N TYR A 244 -1.77 6.78 1.26
CA TYR A 244 -2.68 5.96 0.48
C TYR A 244 -4.00 5.79 1.23
N ASN A 245 -5.10 5.77 0.47
CA ASN A 245 -6.43 5.40 0.94
C ASN A 245 -6.90 4.22 0.09
N ASP A 246 -6.92 3.04 0.69
CA ASP A 246 -7.41 1.83 0.04
C ASP A 246 -8.80 1.52 0.59
N THR A 247 -9.76 1.32 -0.30
CA THR A 247 -11.16 1.09 0.06
C THR A 247 -11.77 0.03 -0.85
N PHE A 248 -12.63 -0.82 -0.30
CA PHE A 248 -13.49 -1.68 -1.09
C PHE A 248 -14.85 -1.93 -0.47
N GLN A 249 -15.81 -2.21 -1.34
CA GLN A 249 -17.15 -2.60 -0.94
C GLN A 249 -17.29 -4.10 -1.04
N SER A 250 -17.99 -4.66 -0.06
CA SER A 250 -18.44 -6.02 -0.07
C SER A 250 -19.96 -6.07 -0.06
N PHE A 251 -20.47 -7.01 -0.86
CA PHE A 251 -21.87 -7.33 -0.97
C PHE A 251 -22.10 -8.75 -0.45
N PRO A 252 -23.19 -8.97 0.32
CA PRO A 252 -23.74 -10.27 0.56
C PRO A 252 -24.31 -10.80 -0.76
N VAL A 253 -24.25 -12.11 -0.92
CA VAL A 253 -24.52 -12.76 -2.20
C VAL A 253 -26.00 -12.64 -2.58
N GLN A 254 -26.24 -12.43 -3.88
CA GLN A 254 -27.57 -12.36 -4.50
C GLN A 254 -28.22 -13.75 -4.63
#